data_AF-A0A530B2R7-F1
#
_entry.id   AF-A0A530B2R7-F1
#
_cell.length_a   1.000
_cell.length_b   1.000
_cell.length_c   1.000
_cell.angle_alpha   90.00
_cell.angle_beta   90.00
_cell.angle_gamma   90.00
#
_symmetry.space_group_name_H-M   'P 1'
#
loop_
_entity.id
_entity.type
_entity.pdbx_description
1 polymer ?
#
loop_
_entity_poly.entity_id
_entity_poly.type
_entity_poly.pdbx_seq_one_letter_code
_entity_poly.pdbx_strand_id
1 'polypeptide(L)' 'MLGEVKQGDLIGILHPMDSSSANSSDIRSPGPSIVCGVRSGGYVEVGEWLALLARPLNR' A
#
# COMPACT_ATOMS: atom_id res chain seq x y z
N MET A 1 -6.89 -13.20 4.65
CA MET A 1 -6.54 -13.88 3.37
C MET A 1 -5.34 -13.15 2.80
N LEU A 2 -4.24 -13.86 2.56
CA LEU A 2 -3.04 -13.29 1.93
C LEU A 2 -3.33 -13.16 0.43
N GLY A 3 -3.21 -11.97 -0.13
CA GLY A 3 -3.45 -11.70 -1.55
C GLY A 3 -2.14 -11.58 -2.31
N GLU A 4 -2.03 -12.19 -3.48
CA GLU A 4 -0.94 -11.93 -4.42
C GLU A 4 -1.21 -10.63 -5.18
N VAL A 5 -0.16 -9.84 -5.37
CA VAL A 5 -0.19 -8.60 -6.17
C VAL A 5 0.94 -8.61 -7.18
N LYS A 6 0.69 -8.06 -8.37
CA LYS A 6 1.67 -7.83 -9.42
C LYS A 6 2.34 -6.47 -9.26
N GLN A 7 3.34 -6.20 -10.09
CA GLN A 7 3.94 -4.87 -10.15
C GLN A 7 2.91 -3.84 -10.61
N GLY A 8 2.80 -2.73 -9.88
CA GLY A 8 1.90 -1.63 -10.20
C GLY A 8 0.45 -1.81 -9.74
N ASP A 9 0.10 -2.99 -9.19
CA ASP A 9 -1.23 -3.21 -8.61
C ASP A 9 -1.49 -2.26 -7.44
N LEU A 10 -2.73 -1.78 -7.32
CA LEU A 10 -3.15 -0.86 -6.28
C LEU A 10 -3.26 -1.58 -4.93
N ILE A 11 -2.54 -1.07 -3.93
CA ILE A 11 -2.58 -1.56 -2.54
C ILE A 11 -3.50 -0.68 -1.69
N GLY A 12 -3.47 0.63 -1.93
CA GLY A 12 -4.28 1.60 -1.19
C GLY A 12 -4.27 2.97 -1.82
N ILE A 13 -5.06 3.88 -1.27
CA ILE A 13 -5.18 5.27 -1.74
C ILE A 13 -4.94 6.19 -0.54
N LEU A 14 -4.06 7.17 -0.70
CA LEU A 14 -3.79 8.21 0.29
C LEU A 14 -4.60 9.45 -0.05
N HIS A 15 -5.47 9.85 0.87
CA HIS A 15 -6.26 11.07 0.74
C HIS A 15 -5.60 12.22 1.52
N PRO A 16 -5.37 13.39 0.91
CA PRO A 16 -4.86 14.57 1.60
C PRO A 16 -5.84 15.04 2.67
N MET A 17 -5.33 15.35 3.86
CA MET A 17 -6.15 15.84 4.97
C MET A 17 -6.49 17.33 4.84
N ASP A 18 -5.55 18.12 4.32
CA ASP A 18 -5.63 19.57 4.36
C ASP A 18 -6.53 20.16 3.25
N SER A 19 -6.96 19.33 2.29
CA SER A 19 -7.78 19.78 1.18
C SER A 19 -8.62 18.64 0.61
N SER A 20 -9.95 18.82 0.65
CA SER A 20 -10.91 17.90 0.03
C SER A 20 -10.93 17.97 -1.50
N SER A 21 -10.37 19.03 -2.09
CA SER A 21 -10.23 19.19 -3.54
C SER A 21 -8.90 18.67 -4.09
N ALA A 22 -7.93 18.36 -3.22
CA ALA A 22 -6.64 17.86 -3.64
C ALA A 22 -6.76 16.40 -4.12
N ASN A 23 -6.01 16.06 -5.16
CA ASN A 23 -6.01 14.71 -5.72
C ASN A 23 -5.43 13.72 -4.70
N SER A 24 -6.05 12.55 -4.62
CA SER A 24 -5.49 11.41 -3.91
C SER A 24 -4.27 10.85 -4.61
N SER A 25 -3.43 10.15 -3.85
CA SER A 25 -2.26 9.44 -4.39
C SER A 25 -2.41 7.93 -4.24
N ASP A 26 -2.11 7.20 -5.31
CA ASP A 26 -2.13 5.74 -5.31
C ASP A 26 -0.89 5.17 -4.61
N ILE A 27 -1.09 4.20 -3.73
CA ILE A 27 -0.02 3.37 -3.17
C ILE A 27 -0.02 2.07 -3.96
N ARG A 28 1.04 1.85 -4.74
CA ARG A 28 1.13 0.72 -5.67
C ARG A 28 2.23 -0.25 -5.28
N SER A 29 2.02 -1.52 -5.61
CA SER A 29 2.99 -2.56 -5.38
C SER A 29 4.27 -2.32 -6.21
N PRO A 30 5.46 -2.31 -5.59
CA PRO A 30 6.71 -2.10 -6.31
C PRO A 30 7.13 -3.32 -7.13
N GLY A 31 6.47 -4.47 -6.98
CA GLY A 31 6.77 -5.68 -7.75
C GLY A 31 5.92 -6.88 -7.30
N PRO A 32 5.99 -8.02 -8.00
CA PRO A 32 5.24 -9.22 -7.64
C PRO A 32 5.52 -9.63 -6.19
N SER A 33 4.49 -9.66 -5.35
CA SER A 33 4.61 -9.84 -3.91
C SER A 33 3.35 -10.48 -3.31
N ILE A 34 3.47 -10.98 -2.09
CA ILE A 34 2.35 -11.47 -1.26
C ILE A 34 2.05 -10.40 -0.20
N VAL A 35 0.80 -9.99 -0.08
CA VAL A 35 0.35 -9.04 0.95
C VAL A 35 0.20 -9.77 2.29
N CYS A 36 1.13 -9.50 3.21
CA CYS A 36 1.15 -10.07 4.57
C CYS A 36 0.29 -9.30 5.56
N GLY A 37 0.15 -7.99 5.35
CA GLY A 37 -0.65 -7.12 6.18
C GLY A 37 -0.88 -5.78 5.49
N VAL A 38 -2.02 -5.16 5.79
CA VAL A 38 -2.37 -3.81 5.33
C VAL A 38 -2.92 -3.08 6.54
N ARG A 39 -2.56 -1.81 6.68
CA ARG A 39 -3.10 -0.94 7.72
C ARG A 39 -4.60 -0.73 7.46
N SER A 40 -5.41 -0.78 8.52
CA SER A 40 -6.80 -0.35 8.43
C SER A 40 -6.88 1.14 8.09
N GLY A 41 -7.98 1.55 7.44
CA GLY A 41 -8.18 2.95 7.07
C GLY A 41 -8.11 3.90 8.28
N GLY A 42 -7.42 5.02 8.12
CA GLY A 42 -7.23 6.01 9.16
C GLY A 42 -6.17 7.05 8.79
N TYR A 43 -5.92 7.99 9.71
CA TYR A 43 -4.85 8.97 9.55
C TYR A 43 -3.47 8.31 9.69
N VAL A 44 -2.53 8.83 8.91
CA VAL A 44 -1.15 8.33 8.82
C VAL A 44 -0.20 9.50 8.69
N GLU A 45 1.01 9.32 9.20
CA GLU A 45 2.10 10.29 9.10
C GLU A 45 3.15 9.84 8.08
N VAL A 46 4.00 10.78 7.67
CA VAL A 46 5.12 10.49 6.76
C VAL A 46 6.05 9.45 7.38
N GLY A 47 6.31 8.38 6.62
CA GLY A 47 7.18 7.28 7.04
C GLY A 47 6.48 6.16 7.82
N GLU A 48 5.19 6.29 8.12
CA GLU A 48 4.43 5.18 8.69
C GLU A 48 4.22 4.06 7.67
N TRP A 49 4.25 2.81 8.16
CA TRP A 49 4.00 1.65 7.31
C TRP A 49 2.51 1.55 6.93
N LEU A 50 2.25 1.20 5.67
CA LEU A 50 0.89 1.08 5.12
C LEU A 50 0.55 -0.35 4.69
N ALA A 51 1.54 -1.08 4.18
CA ALA A 51 1.42 -2.48 3.82
C ALA A 51 2.75 -3.21 4.05
N LEU A 52 2.65 -4.48 4.45
CA LEU A 52 3.77 -5.40 4.56
C LEU A 52 3.71 -6.39 3.40
N LEU A 53 4.73 -6.38 2.56
CA LEU A 53 4.83 -7.23 1.38
C LEU A 53 5.96 -8.24 1.56
N ALA A 54 5.68 -9.51 1.29
CA ALA A 54 6.68 -10.56 1.22
C ALA A 54 6.98 -10.94 -0.23
N ARG A 55 8.21 -11.35 -0.47
CA ARG A 55 8.64 -12.02 -1.71
C ARG A 55 9.25 -13.36 -1.36
N PRO A 56 9.20 -14.35 -2.27
CA PRO A 56 9.90 -15.61 -2.06
C PRO A 56 11.38 -15.36 -1.77
N LEU A 57 11.92 -16.04 -0.76
CA LEU A 57 13.37 -16.06 -0.55
C LEU A 57 14.00 -16.79 -1.74
N ASN A 58 15.06 -16.22 -2.31
CA ASN A 58 15.81 -16.87 -3.39
C ASN A 58 16.14 -18.30 -2.99
N ARG A 59 15.85 -19.24 -3.89
CA ARG A 59 16.13 -20.67 -3.69
C ARG A 59 17.59 -20.99 -4.02
#